data_AF-A0A180EY45-F1
#
_entry.id   AF-A0A180EY45-F1
#
_cell.length_a   1.000
_cell.length_b   1.000
_cell.length_c   1.000
_cell.angle_alpha   90.00
_cell.angle_beta   90.00
_cell.angle_gamma   90.00
#
_symmetry.space_group_name_H-M   'P 1'
#
loop_
_entity.id
_entity.type
_entity.pdbx_description
1 polymer ?
#
loop_
_entity_poly.entity_id
_entity_poly.type
_entity_poly.pdbx_seq_one_letter_code
_entity_poly.pdbx_strand_id
1 'polypeptide(L)' 'MATIIQKDVLIEAIAQIQGFLSRNLPYSDSLNDDELFLCGLREHIYSTHHNQLDYESLLVDIMKIKEKYEKPL' A
#
# COMPACT_ATOMS: atom_id res chain seq x y z
N MET A 1 9.22 -11.25 9.58
CA MET A 1 10.30 -11.49 8.61
C MET A 1 9.67 -11.84 7.27
N ALA A 2 10.01 -11.10 6.21
CA ALA A 2 9.57 -11.41 4.86
C ALA A 2 10.70 -12.07 4.05
N THR A 3 10.31 -12.90 3.07
CA THR A 3 11.17 -13.31 1.96
C THR A 3 11.34 -12.16 0.96
N ILE A 4 12.32 -12.27 0.07
CA ILE A 4 12.49 -11.30 -1.02
C ILE A 4 11.25 -11.24 -1.92
N ILE A 5 10.61 -12.38 -2.20
CA ILE A 5 9.38 -12.46 -2.99
C ILE A 5 8.21 -11.79 -2.27
N GLN A 6 8.08 -11.99 -0.95
CA GLN A 6 7.06 -11.30 -0.15
C GLN A 6 7.25 -9.78 -0.13
N LYS A 7 8.50 -9.29 -0.16
CA LYS A 7 8.76 -7.86 -0.33
C LYS A 7 8.24 -7.33 -1.67
N ASP A 8 8.45 -8.07 -2.76
CA ASP A 8 7.91 -7.70 -4.08
C ASP A 8 6.38 -7.70 -4.10
N VAL A 9 5.75 -8.67 -3.42
CA VAL A 9 4.28 -8.71 -3.27
C VAL A 9 3.74 -7.49 -2.53
N LEU A 10 4.43 -7.00 -1.50
CA LEU A 10 4.01 -5.78 -0.79
C LEU A 10 4.09 -4.54 -1.69
N ILE A 11 5.14 -4.45 -2.52
CA ILE A 11 5.30 -3.34 -3.49
C ILE A 11 4.18 -3.37 -4.52
N GLU A 12 3.90 -4.55 -5.08
CA GLU A 12 2.80 -4.76 -6.03
C GLU A 12 1.45 -4.40 -5.41
N ALA A 13 1.18 -4.86 -4.19
CA ALA A 13 -0.06 -4.56 -3.48
C ALA A 13 -0.27 -3.05 -3.29
N ILE A 14 0.78 -2.31 -2.91
CA ILE A 14 0.71 -0.84 -2.82
C ILE A 14 0.39 -0.23 -4.18
N ALA A 15 1.09 -0.65 -5.25
CA ALA A 15 0.86 -0.11 -6.59
C ALA A 15 -0.57 -0.35 -7.08
N GLN A 16 -1.13 -1.54 -6.83
CA GLN A 16 -2.51 -1.86 -7.17
C GLN A 16 -3.52 -0.98 -6.43
N ILE A 17 -3.31 -0.75 -5.13
CA ILE A 17 -4.19 0.13 -4.36
C ILE A 17 -4.06 1.58 -4.81
N GLN A 18 -2.85 2.08 -5.06
CA GLN A 18 -2.66 3.43 -5.60
C GLN A 18 -3.38 3.61 -6.94
N GLY A 19 -3.32 2.62 -7.83
CA GLY A 19 -4.10 2.62 -9.08
C GLY A 19 -5.61 2.56 -8.84
N PHE A 20 -6.06 1.78 -7.85
CA PHE A 20 -7.46 1.72 -7.46
C PHE A 20 -7.97 3.07 -6.92
N LEU A 21 -7.22 3.73 -6.03
CA LEU A 21 -7.58 5.04 -5.48
C LEU A 21 -7.62 6.10 -6.58
N SER A 22 -6.59 6.16 -7.42
CA SER A 22 -6.51 7.10 -8.54
C SER A 22 -7.69 6.98 -9.51
N ARG A 23 -8.24 5.78 -9.68
CA ARG A 23 -9.42 5.55 -10.55
C ARG A 23 -10.75 5.88 -9.88
N ASN A 24 -10.87 5.71 -8.57
CA ASN A 24 -12.15 5.77 -7.86
C ASN A 24 -12.37 7.06 -7.07
N LEU A 25 -11.31 7.79 -6.75
CA LEU A 25 -11.40 9.06 -6.05
C LEU A 25 -11.55 10.23 -7.05
N PRO A 26 -12.25 11.30 -6.65
CA PRO A 26 -12.27 12.53 -7.45
C PRO A 26 -10.84 13.04 -7.66
N TYR A 27 -10.59 13.61 -8.84
CA TYR A 27 -9.34 14.29 -9.11
C TYR A 27 -9.13 15.44 -8.09
N SER A 28 -7.92 15.51 -7.54
CA SER A 28 -7.48 16.51 -6.58
C SER A 28 -6.04 16.90 -6.92
N ASP A 29 -5.69 18.18 -6.76
CA ASP A 29 -4.32 18.68 -6.98
C ASP A 29 -3.34 18.24 -5.88
N SER A 30 -3.86 17.69 -4.78
CA SER A 30 -3.07 17.14 -3.66
C SER A 30 -3.48 15.70 -3.35
N LEU A 31 -2.48 14.88 -3.02
CA LEU A 31 -2.68 13.54 -2.47
C LEU A 31 -3.38 13.62 -1.10
N ASN A 32 -4.33 12.72 -0.87
CA ASN A 32 -4.94 12.56 0.45
C ASN A 32 -4.02 11.80 1.42
N ASP A 33 -4.39 11.77 2.71
CA ASP A 33 -3.59 11.14 3.76
C ASP A 33 -3.27 9.66 3.49
N ASP A 34 -4.20 8.90 2.92
CA ASP A 34 -3.96 7.48 2.61
C ASP A 34 -3.05 7.31 1.39
N GLU A 35 -3.15 8.19 0.38
CA GLU A 35 -2.23 8.22 -0.75
C GLU A 35 -0.80 8.58 -0.32
N LEU A 36 -0.66 9.55 0.59
CA LEU A 36 0.61 9.92 1.20
C LEU A 36 1.18 8.79 2.06
N PHE A 37 0.32 8.14 2.86
CA PHE A 37 0.70 6.97 3.64
C PHE A 37 1.24 5.84 2.75
N LEU A 38 0.55 5.52 1.65
CA LEU A 38 1.02 4.49 0.70
C LEU A 38 2.36 4.87 0.05
N CYS A 39 2.59 6.16 -0.25
CA CYS A 39 3.88 6.64 -0.74
C CYS A 39 5.00 6.40 0.28
N GLY A 40 4.78 6.81 1.55
CA GLY A 40 5.75 6.62 2.63
C GLY A 40 5.99 5.14 2.94
N LEU A 41 4.94 4.32 2.93
CA LEU A 41 5.03 2.88 3.15
C LEU A 41 5.86 2.20 2.04
N ARG A 42 5.66 2.60 0.79
CA ARG A 42 6.44 2.10 -0.35
C ARG A 42 7.92 2.45 -0.20
N GLU A 43 8.25 3.70 0.17
CA GLU A 43 9.62 4.12 0.43
C GLU A 43 10.26 3.34 1.59
N HIS A 44 9.51 3.12 2.67
CA HIS A 44 9.95 2.29 3.79
C HIS A 44 10.25 0.85 3.35
N ILE A 45 9.37 0.23 2.56
CA ILE A 45 9.57 -1.14 2.07
C ILE A 45 10.79 -1.22 1.15
N TYR A 46 10.98 -0.26 0.23
CA TYR A 46 12.15 -0.24 -0.65
C TYR A 46 13.46 -0.13 0.14
N SER A 47 13.52 0.79 1.11
CA SER A 47 14.72 1.07 1.91
C SER A 47 15.04 0.01 2.98
N THR A 48 14.06 -0.81 3.36
CA THR A 48 14.23 -1.84 4.41
C THR A 48 14.63 -3.19 3.81
N HIS A 49 15.57 -3.90 4.44
CA HIS A 49 15.93 -5.23 4.01
C HIS A 49 14.77 -6.21 4.24
N HIS A 50 14.48 -7.12 3.30
CA HIS A 50 13.25 -7.92 3.33
C HIS A 50 13.06 -8.72 4.63
N ASN A 51 14.15 -9.21 5.24
CA ASN A 51 14.07 -9.96 6.49
C ASN A 51 13.64 -9.12 7.71
N GLN A 52 13.73 -7.80 7.64
CA GLN A 52 13.29 -6.87 8.67
C GLN A 52 11.81 -6.47 8.52
N LEU A 53 11.18 -6.82 7.40
CA LEU A 53 9.76 -6.54 7.17
C LEU A 53 8.87 -7.57 7.87
N ASP A 54 7.77 -7.10 8.44
CA ASP A 54 6.66 -7.93 8.87
C ASP A 54 5.63 -8.01 7.74
N TYR A 55 5.71 -9.07 6.95
CA TYR A 55 4.86 -9.23 5.77
C TYR A 55 3.36 -9.20 6.11
N GLU A 56 2.93 -9.96 7.12
CA GLU A 56 1.51 -10.09 7.45
C GLU A 56 0.94 -8.78 7.97
N SER A 57 1.67 -8.11 8.88
CA SER A 57 1.23 -6.80 9.39
C SER A 57 1.13 -5.76 8.29
N LEU A 58 2.15 -5.67 7.42
CA LEU A 58 2.18 -4.70 6.33
C LEU A 58 1.06 -4.97 5.31
N LEU A 59 0.83 -6.24 4.96
CA LEU A 59 -0.24 -6.60 4.02
C LEU A 59 -1.62 -6.23 4.57
N VAL A 60 -1.85 -6.47 5.87
CA VAL A 60 -3.09 -6.06 6.54
C VAL A 60 -3.28 -4.54 6.48
N ASP A 61 -2.24 -3.77 6.77
CA ASP A 61 -2.33 -2.30 6.75
C ASP A 61 -2.56 -1.75 5.33
N ILE A 62 -1.95 -2.37 4.32
CA ILE A 62 -2.20 -2.07 2.91
C ILE A 62 -3.67 -2.37 2.55
N MET A 63 -4.18 -3.56 2.90
CA MET A 63 -5.55 -3.98 2.55
C MET A 63 -6.65 -3.15 3.22
N LYS A 64 -6.44 -2.71 4.48
CA LYS A 64 -7.38 -1.82 5.18
C LYS A 64 -7.68 -0.54 4.39
N ILE A 65 -6.71 -0.04 3.64
CA ILE A 65 -6.91 1.15 2.80
C ILE A 65 -7.87 0.83 1.67
N LYS A 66 -7.67 -0.29 0.97
CA LYS A 66 -8.61 -0.72 -0.08
C LYS A 66 -10.03 -0.91 0.48
N GLU A 67 -10.16 -1.57 1.63
CA GLU A 67 -11.45 -1.81 2.29
C GLU A 67 -12.18 -0.50 2.66
N LYS A 68 -11.45 0.53 3.11
CA LYS A 68 -12.00 1.86 3.42
C LYS A 68 -12.72 2.50 2.23
N TYR A 69 -12.28 2.20 1.01
CA TYR A 69 -12.80 2.78 -0.23
C TYR A 69 -13.62 1.81 -1.07
N GLU A 70 -13.67 0.52 -0.71
CA GLU A 70 -14.65 -0.42 -1.25
C GLU A 70 -16.02 -0.05 -0.67
N LYS A 71 -16.91 0.44 -1.54
CA LYS A 71 -18.29 0.70 -1.16
C LYS A 71 -18.95 -0.63 -0.75
N PRO A 72 -19.69 -0.69 0.37
CA PRO A 72 -20.62 -1.79 0.59
C PRO A 72 -21.65 -1.79 -0.54
N LEU A 73 -21.93 -2.97 -1.09
CA LEU A 73 -22.98 -3.23 -2.07
C LEU A 73 -24.37 -2.84 -1.53
#